data_AF-A0A960MJE6-F1
#
_entry.id   AF-A0A960MJE6-F1
#
_cell.length_a   1.000
_cell.length_b   1.000
_cell.length_c   1.000
_cell.angle_alpha   90.00
_cell.angle_beta   90.00
_cell.angle_gamma   90.00
#
_symmetry.space_group_name_H-M   'P 1'
#
loop_
_entity.id
_entity.type
_entity.pdbx_description
1 polymer ?
#
loop_
_entity_poly.entity_id
_entity_poly.type
_entity_poly.pdbx_seq_one_letter_code
_entity_poly.pdbx_strand_id
1 'polypeptide(L)'
;VDLVLKCIKRETPEEKLGVIGIENEKLSIREYSELTSSMRSLVFAYGNSGLFSCNMDFVKKVSTLELPWHLARKLADTQGQKEKIWIWKFETFIFDIFPYANSFKIVVGDRRKCFAPLKNLSGPDSLETVAEALMSDHDF
;
A
#
# COMPACT_ATOMS: atom_id res chain seq x y z
N VAL A 1 -6.79 16.73 13.10
CA VAL A 1 -6.51 15.39 12.56
C VAL A 1 -5.25 15.51 11.73
N ASP A 2 -4.22 14.75 12.06
CA ASP A 2 -2.91 14.87 11.40
C ASP A 2 -2.86 14.09 10.11
N LEU A 3 -3.51 12.92 10.11
CA LEU A 3 -3.49 11.96 9.01
C LEU A 3 -4.91 11.42 8.75
N VAL A 4 -5.31 11.36 7.49
CA VAL A 4 -6.51 10.65 7.05
C VAL A 4 -6.08 9.61 6.04
N LEU A 5 -6.29 8.33 6.34
CA LEU A 5 -6.03 7.23 5.43
C LEU A 5 -7.34 6.82 4.75
N LYS A 6 -7.35 6.80 3.42
CA LYS A 6 -8.42 6.15 2.66
C LYS A 6 -8.03 4.68 2.45
N CYS A 7 -8.97 3.79 2.73
CA CYS A 7 -8.77 2.35 2.58
C CYS A 7 -9.94 1.72 1.84
N ILE A 8 -9.77 0.45 1.51
CA ILE A 8 -10.79 -0.37 0.87
C ILE A 8 -10.90 -1.70 1.58
N LYS A 9 -12.07 -2.33 1.51
CA LYS A 9 -12.23 -3.72 1.95
C LYS A 9 -11.49 -4.63 0.97
N ARG A 10 -10.69 -5.55 1.51
CA ARG A 10 -10.02 -6.61 0.74
C ARG A 10 -11.06 -7.64 0.30
N GLU A 11 -10.89 -8.18 -0.90
CA GLU A 11 -11.77 -9.23 -1.45
C GLU A 11 -11.32 -10.61 -0.99
N THR A 12 -10.01 -10.82 -0.84
CA THR A 12 -9.43 -12.10 -0.40
C THR A 12 -8.30 -11.90 0.61
N PRO A 13 -8.01 -12.90 1.47
CA PRO A 13 -6.82 -12.92 2.33
C PRO A 13 -5.49 -12.75 1.57
N GLU A 14 -5.43 -13.25 0.33
CA GLU A 14 -4.25 -13.29 -0.54
C GLU A 14 -4.06 -12.03 -1.39
N GLU A 15 -5.01 -11.10 -1.34
CA GLU A 15 -4.94 -9.85 -2.11
C GLU A 15 -3.65 -9.08 -1.77
N LYS A 16 -2.93 -8.63 -2.81
CA LYS A 16 -1.62 -7.95 -2.70
C LYS A 16 -1.80 -6.48 -2.31
N LEU A 17 -2.33 -6.26 -1.12
CA LEU A 17 -2.50 -4.96 -0.48
C LEU A 17 -1.86 -4.97 0.91
N GLY A 18 -1.17 -3.88 1.24
CA GLY A 18 -0.75 -3.62 2.61
C GLY A 18 -1.96 -3.61 3.55
N VAL A 19 -1.84 -4.30 4.68
CA VAL A 19 -2.90 -4.48 5.65
C VAL A 19 -2.84 -3.38 6.70
N ILE A 20 -4.00 -2.80 7.01
CA ILE A 20 -4.12 -1.76 8.03
C ILE A 20 -4.30 -2.38 9.42
N GLY A 21 -3.53 -1.88 10.37
CA GLY A 21 -3.61 -2.24 11.79
C GLY A 21 -3.56 -1.02 12.70
N ILE A 22 -3.94 -1.23 13.96
CA ILE A 22 -3.72 -0.27 15.04
C ILE A 22 -2.90 -0.99 16.12
N GLU A 23 -1.70 -0.50 16.39
CA GLU A 23 -0.77 -1.05 17.38
C GLU A 23 -0.38 0.07 18.34
N ASN A 24 -0.56 -0.12 19.64
CA ASN A 24 -0.30 0.92 20.66
C ASN A 24 -0.99 2.27 20.33
N GLU A 25 -2.26 2.21 19.92
CA GLU A 25 -3.07 3.37 19.50
C GLU A 25 -2.51 4.14 18.28
N LYS A 26 -1.53 3.55 17.58
CA LYS A 26 -0.92 4.12 16.37
C LYS A 26 -1.36 3.37 15.13
N LEU A 27 -1.66 4.12 14.08
CA LEU A 27 -1.97 3.56 12.77
C LEU A 27 -0.70 2.93 12.17
N SER A 28 -0.77 1.66 11.80
CA SER A 28 0.32 0.95 11.13
C SER A 28 -0.17 0.25 9.86
N ILE A 29 0.73 0.07 8.91
CA ILE A 29 0.49 -0.69 7.70
C ILE A 29 1.57 -1.76 7.60
N ARG A 30 1.16 -3.00 7.31
CA ARG A 30 2.07 -4.11 7.02
C ARG A 30 1.95 -4.47 5.54
N GLU A 31 3.05 -4.36 4.81
CA GLU A 31 3.06 -4.62 3.36
C GLU A 31 2.76 -6.10 3.06
N TYR A 32 2.09 -6.41 1.94
CA TYR A 32 1.62 -7.78 1.67
C TYR A 32 2.75 -8.81 1.57
N SER A 33 3.95 -8.37 1.19
CA SER A 33 5.16 -9.18 1.11
C SER A 33 5.71 -9.58 2.48
N GLU A 34 5.29 -8.89 3.54
CA GLU A 34 5.77 -9.08 4.92
C GLU A 34 4.72 -9.75 5.82
N LEU A 35 3.53 -10.05 5.29
CA LEU A 35 2.45 -10.66 6.06
C LEU A 35 2.75 -12.13 6.37
N THR A 36 2.69 -12.45 7.66
CA THR A 36 2.61 -13.82 8.16
C THR A 36 1.23 -14.43 7.87
N SER A 37 1.11 -15.76 7.97
CA SER A 37 -0.16 -16.46 7.72
C SER A 37 -1.30 -15.97 8.63
N SER A 38 -1.02 -15.60 9.88
CA SER A 38 -2.04 -15.07 10.81
C SER A 38 -2.52 -13.68 10.41
N MET A 39 -1.63 -12.84 9.87
CA MET A 39 -1.96 -11.48 9.40
C MET A 39 -2.75 -11.47 8.09
N ARG A 40 -2.71 -12.56 7.31
CA ARG A 40 -3.51 -12.68 6.09
C ARG A 40 -5.01 -12.83 6.37
N SER A 41 -5.39 -13.26 7.58
CA SER A 41 -6.78 -13.45 7.97
C SER A 41 -7.66 -12.20 7.73
N LEU A 42 -8.95 -12.42 7.46
CA LEU A 42 -9.92 -11.34 7.25
C LEU A 42 -10.26 -10.55 8.52
N VAL A 43 -9.68 -10.90 9.68
CA VAL A 43 -9.66 -10.02 10.86
C VAL A 43 -9.06 -8.66 10.47
N PHE A 44 -8.10 -8.66 9.56
CA PHE A 44 -7.57 -7.45 8.95
C PHE A 44 -8.24 -7.14 7.61
N ALA A 45 -9.55 -6.90 7.59
CA ALA A 45 -10.32 -6.79 6.36
C ALA A 45 -9.98 -5.61 5.44
N TYR A 46 -9.17 -4.63 5.88
CA TYR A 46 -8.94 -3.38 5.15
C TYR A 46 -7.53 -3.30 4.58
N GLY A 47 -7.47 -3.00 3.29
CA GLY A 47 -6.24 -2.79 2.53
C GLY A 47 -5.95 -1.31 2.34
N ASN A 48 -4.67 -0.96 2.38
CA ASN A 48 -4.16 0.37 2.03
C ASN A 48 -4.37 0.63 0.54
N SER A 49 -5.16 1.65 0.18
CA SER A 49 -5.37 2.03 -1.23
C SER A 49 -4.26 2.93 -1.77
N GLY A 50 -3.26 3.29 -0.96
CA GLY A 50 -2.21 4.25 -1.31
C GLY A 50 -2.65 5.71 -1.27
N LEU A 51 -3.86 6.00 -0.78
CA LEU A 51 -4.41 7.35 -0.70
C LEU A 51 -4.49 7.82 0.74
N PHE A 52 -3.79 8.89 1.06
CA PHE A 52 -3.85 9.54 2.35
C PHE A 52 -3.74 11.05 2.20
N SER A 53 -4.19 11.77 3.22
CA SER A 53 -4.03 13.21 3.35
C SER A 53 -3.44 13.50 4.72
N CYS A 54 -2.55 14.49 4.82
CA CYS A 54 -2.00 14.92 6.08
C CYS A 54 -1.82 16.44 6.14
N ASN A 55 -1.75 16.99 7.36
CA ASN A 55 -1.48 18.41 7.54
C ASN A 55 0.03 18.71 7.44
N MET A 56 0.39 19.97 7.16
CA MET A 56 1.79 20.35 6.98
C MET A 56 2.63 20.27 8.25
N ASP A 57 2.01 20.39 9.42
CA ASP A 57 2.73 20.26 10.70
C ASP A 57 3.19 18.82 10.92
N PHE A 58 2.37 17.84 10.54
CA PHE A 58 2.75 16.43 10.51
C PHE A 58 3.89 16.18 9.52
N VAL A 59 3.81 16.71 8.30
CA VAL A 59 4.89 16.58 7.31
C VAL A 59 6.22 17.13 7.85
N LYS A 60 6.21 18.33 8.46
CA LYS A 60 7.41 18.91 9.10
C LYS A 60 7.94 18.05 10.25
N LYS A 61 7.05 17.47 11.05
CA LYS A 61 7.42 16.58 12.16
C LYS A 61 8.14 15.32 11.65
N VAL A 62 7.67 14.74 10.55
CA VAL A 62 8.18 13.46 10.04
C VAL A 62 9.32 13.62 9.01
N SER A 63 9.55 14.82 8.46
CA SER A 63 10.55 15.05 7.41
C SER A 63 12.00 14.81 7.83
N THR A 64 12.27 14.76 9.14
CA THR A 64 13.61 14.48 9.69
C THR A 64 13.75 13.06 10.22
N LEU A 65 12.73 12.21 10.07
CA LEU A 65 12.80 10.83 10.51
C LEU A 65 13.65 10.00 9.55
N GLU A 66 14.47 9.14 10.12
CA GLU A 66 15.07 8.03 9.39
C GLU A 66 14.06 6.88 9.35
N LEU A 67 13.64 6.50 8.13
CA LEU A 67 12.70 5.41 7.93
C LEU A 67 13.43 4.06 7.87
N PRO A 68 12.80 2.97 8.33
CA PRO A 68 13.39 1.65 8.27
C PRO A 68 13.60 1.21 6.82
N TRP A 69 14.66 0.43 6.59
CA TRP A 69 14.89 -0.23 5.31
C TRP A 69 14.09 -1.53 5.22
N HIS A 70 13.29 -1.63 4.15
CA HIS A 70 12.62 -2.84 3.72
C HIS A 70 13.45 -3.49 2.61
N LEU A 71 13.72 -4.79 2.76
CA LEU A 71 14.61 -5.53 1.85
C LEU A 71 13.80 -6.39 0.88
N ALA A 72 14.04 -6.21 -0.41
CA ALA A 72 13.49 -7.05 -1.46
C ALA A 72 14.61 -7.74 -2.24
N ARG A 73 14.53 -9.07 -2.36
CA ARG A 73 15.46 -9.85 -3.19
C ARG A 73 14.98 -9.82 -4.64
N LYS A 74 15.81 -9.31 -5.56
CA LYS A 74 15.48 -9.23 -6.99
C LYS A 74 16.57 -9.83 -7.86
N LEU A 75 16.18 -10.34 -9.03
CA LEU A 75 17.10 -10.66 -10.11
C LEU A 75 17.33 -9.40 -10.93
N ALA A 76 18.59 -9.02 -11.13
CA ALA A 76 18.97 -7.87 -11.93
C ALA A 76 19.89 -8.28 -13.07
N ASP A 77 19.72 -7.59 -14.21
CA ASP A 77 20.65 -7.67 -15.33
C ASP A 77 21.93 -6.91 -14.97
N THR A 78 23.08 -7.51 -15.24
CA THR A 78 24.38 -6.83 -15.13
C THR A 78 24.86 -6.47 -16.52
N GLN A 79 25.42 -5.26 -16.68
CA GLN A 79 25.98 -4.87 -17.96
C GLN A 79 27.07 -5.86 -18.37
N GLY A 80 26.90 -6.48 -19.54
CA GLY A 80 27.89 -7.38 -20.13
C GLY A 80 27.80 -8.85 -19.71
N GLN A 81 26.85 -9.27 -18.87
CA GLN A 81 26.61 -10.69 -18.59
C GLN A 81 25.23 -11.13 -19.09
N LYS A 82 25.14 -12.37 -19.58
CA LYS A 82 23.87 -12.98 -20.04
C LYS A 82 23.01 -13.50 -18.89
N GLU A 83 23.61 -13.75 -17.73
CA GLU A 83 22.93 -14.32 -16.57
C GLU A 83 22.58 -13.24 -15.55
N LYS A 84 21.36 -13.32 -15.02
CA LYS A 84 20.88 -12.43 -13.96
C LYS A 84 21.51 -12.82 -12.63
N ILE A 85 21.87 -11.83 -11.82
CA ILE A 85 22.35 -12.05 -10.46
C ILE A 85 21.29 -11.68 -9.42
N TRP A 86 21.35 -12.30 -8.25
CA TRP A 86 20.56 -11.91 -7.10
C TRP A 86 21.14 -10.66 -6.45
N ILE A 87 20.30 -9.64 -6.26
CA ILE A 87 20.62 -8.42 -5.53
C ILE A 87 19.62 -8.16 -4.40
N TRP A 88 20.04 -7.36 -3.44
CA TRP A 88 19.16 -6.75 -2.45
C TRP A 88 18.79 -5.34 -2.90
N LYS A 89 17.49 -5.07 -3.01
CA LYS A 89 16.93 -3.73 -3.15
C LYS A 89 16.47 -3.25 -1.79
N PHE A 90 16.89 -2.05 -1.41
CA PHE A 90 16.49 -1.39 -0.18
C PHE A 90 15.45 -0.32 -0.54
N GLU A 91 14.31 -0.33 0.14
CA GLU A 91 13.23 0.63 -0.03
C GLU A 91 12.78 1.14 1.34
N THR A 92 12.23 2.34 1.39
CA THR A 92 11.47 2.84 2.54
C THR A 92 10.02 2.98 2.10
N PHE A 93 9.07 2.80 3.02
CA PHE A 93 7.66 2.96 2.70
C PHE A 93 7.11 4.26 3.28
N ILE A 94 6.36 5.00 2.46
CA ILE A 94 5.77 6.26 2.89
C ILE A 94 4.84 6.09 4.09
N PHE A 95 4.23 4.93 4.25
CA PHE A 95 3.33 4.64 5.36
C PHE A 95 4.05 4.34 6.69
N ASP A 96 5.38 4.20 6.70
CA ASP A 96 6.15 4.04 7.94
C ASP A 96 6.11 5.31 8.80
N ILE A 97 5.71 6.44 8.24
CA ILE A 97 5.47 7.68 8.99
C ILE A 97 4.15 7.65 9.76
N PHE A 98 3.19 6.78 9.42
CA PHE A 98 1.82 6.83 9.96
C PHE A 98 1.74 6.65 11.49
N PRO A 99 2.56 5.80 12.13
CA PRO A 99 2.58 5.68 13.58
C PRO A 99 2.97 6.96 14.31
N TYR A 100 3.64 7.90 13.63
CA TYR A 100 4.09 9.16 14.21
C TYR A 100 2.97 10.23 14.26
N ALA A 101 1.79 9.97 13.68
CA ALA A 101 0.65 10.87 13.79
C ALA A 101 0.15 10.93 15.25
N ASN A 102 -0.21 12.12 15.73
CA ASN A 102 -0.85 12.24 17.05
C ASN A 102 -2.34 11.91 16.97
N SER A 103 -2.97 12.16 15.81
CA SER A 103 -4.36 11.81 15.54
C SER A 103 -4.55 11.37 14.10
N PHE A 104 -5.36 10.33 13.88
CA PHE A 104 -5.70 9.87 12.55
C PHE A 104 -7.19 9.55 12.39
N LYS A 105 -7.64 9.49 11.13
CA LYS A 105 -8.93 8.93 10.74
C LYS A 105 -8.75 7.93 9.61
N ILE A 106 -9.60 6.92 9.57
CA ILE A 106 -9.67 5.94 8.49
C ILE A 106 -11.00 6.13 7.77
N VAL A 107 -10.96 6.22 6.45
CA VAL A 107 -12.15 6.34 5.59
C VAL A 107 -12.20 5.13 4.68
N VAL A 108 -13.23 4.29 4.84
CA VAL A 108 -13.47 3.15 3.97
C VAL A 108 -14.20 3.64 2.70
N GLY A 109 -13.55 3.54 1.54
CA GLY A 109 -14.14 3.85 0.25
C GLY A 109 -14.88 2.66 -0.36
N ASP A 110 -15.87 2.93 -1.22
CA ASP A 110 -16.39 1.93 -2.15
C ASP A 110 -15.26 1.59 -3.14
N ARG A 111 -14.86 0.32 -3.17
CA ARG A 111 -13.78 -0.20 -4.02
C ARG A 111 -13.99 0.20 -5.48
N ARG A 112 -15.22 0.03 -5.99
CA ARG A 112 -15.56 0.29 -7.40
C ARG A 112 -15.34 1.74 -7.80
N LYS A 113 -15.50 2.66 -6.85
CA LYS A 113 -15.35 4.12 -7.08
C LYS A 113 -13.97 4.66 -6.76
N CYS A 114 -13.17 3.90 -6.01
CA CYS A 114 -11.96 4.43 -5.36
C CYS A 114 -10.70 3.65 -5.68
N PHE A 115 -10.79 2.50 -6.36
CA PHE A 115 -9.67 1.60 -6.51
C PHE A 115 -9.73 0.80 -7.81
N ALA A 116 -8.94 1.24 -8.79
CA ALA A 116 -8.67 0.53 -10.04
C ALA A 116 -7.17 0.68 -10.38
N PRO A 117 -6.28 -0.11 -9.75
CA PRO A 117 -4.85 0.04 -9.93
C PRO A 117 -4.40 -0.49 -11.30
N LEU A 118 -3.37 0.15 -11.88
CA LEU A 118 -2.71 -0.30 -13.10
C LEU A 118 -1.30 -0.82 -12.75
N LYS A 119 -1.10 -2.14 -12.80
CA LYS A 119 0.12 -2.83 -12.38
C LYS A 119 0.66 -3.83 -13.39
N ASN A 120 -0.21 -4.43 -14.21
CA ASN A 120 0.14 -5.52 -15.12
C ASN A 120 -0.13 -5.14 -16.58
N LEU A 121 0.61 -5.78 -17.50
CA LEU A 121 0.41 -5.57 -18.94
C LEU A 121 -0.94 -6.13 -19.42
N SER A 122 -1.35 -7.27 -18.86
CA SER A 122 -2.61 -7.96 -19.15
C SER A 122 -3.12 -8.70 -17.91
N GLY A 123 -4.40 -9.10 -17.91
CA GLY A 123 -5.04 -9.76 -16.78
C GLY A 123 -5.47 -8.79 -15.67
N PRO A 124 -5.54 -9.23 -14.40
CA PRO A 124 -5.93 -8.37 -13.28
C PRO A 124 -5.04 -7.12 -13.18
N ASP A 125 -5.60 -5.98 -12.79
CA ASP A 125 -4.89 -4.69 -12.67
C ASP A 125 -4.18 -4.26 -13.97
N SER A 126 -4.76 -4.56 -15.13
CA SER A 126 -4.26 -4.15 -16.46
C SER A 126 -5.04 -2.98 -17.04
N LEU A 127 -4.55 -2.43 -18.15
CA LEU A 127 -5.18 -1.30 -18.84
C LEU A 127 -6.65 -1.60 -19.18
N GLU A 128 -6.93 -2.83 -19.62
CA GLU A 128 -8.27 -3.29 -20.00
C GLU A 128 -9.21 -3.27 -18.79
N THR A 129 -8.80 -3.88 -17.67
CA THR A 129 -9.60 -3.91 -16.43
C THR A 129 -9.81 -2.52 -15.82
N VAL A 130 -8.84 -1.60 -15.97
CA VAL A 130 -8.97 -0.22 -15.50
C VAL A 130 -9.93 0.57 -16.38
N ALA A 131 -9.88 0.38 -17.70
CA ALA A 131 -10.82 1.01 -18.62
C ALA A 131 -12.26 0.57 -18.36
N GLU A 132 -12.49 -0.73 -18.16
CA GLU A 132 -13.80 -1.28 -17.77
C GLU A 132 -14.30 -0.68 -16.45
N ALA A 133 -13.44 -0.62 -15.43
CA ALA A 133 -13.80 -0.03 -14.14
C ALA A 133 -14.24 1.44 -14.28
N LEU A 134 -13.48 2.24 -15.04
CA LEU A 134 -13.81 3.65 -15.29
C LEU A 134 -15.11 3.81 -16.08
N MET A 135 -15.33 3.00 -17.12
CA MET A 135 -16.57 3.04 -17.91
C MET A 135 -17.79 2.68 -17.07
N SER A 136 -17.67 1.68 -16.17
CA SER A 136 -18.76 1.25 -15.29
C SER A 136 -19.13 2.28 -14.22
N ASP A 137 -18.25 3.23 -13.90
CA ASP A 137 -18.52 4.30 -12.91
C ASP A 137 -19.25 5.50 -13.55
N HIS A 138 -19.38 5.54 -14.89
CA HIS A 138 -20.02 6.61 -15.64
C HIS A 138 -21.54 6.45 -15.88
N ASP A 139 -22.17 5.37 -15.40
CA ASP A 139 -23.62 5.13 -15.53
C ASP A 139 -24.43 5.84 -14.40
N PHE A 140 -24.34 7.18 -14.33
CA PHE A 140 -25.22 8.04 -13.51
C PHE A 140 -26.17 8.88 -14.38
#